data_AF-A7H5K6-F1
#
_entry.id   AF-A7H5K6-F1
#
_cell.length_a   1.000
_cell.length_b   1.000
_cell.length_c   1.000
_cell.angle_alpha   90.00
_cell.angle_beta   90.00
_cell.angle_gamma   90.00
#
_symmetry.space_group_name_H-M   'P 1'
#
loop_
_entity.id
_entity.type
_entity.pdbx_description
1 polymer ?
#
loop_
_entity_poly.entity_id
_entity_poly.type
_entity_poly.pdbx_seq_one_letter_code
_entity_poly.pdbx_strand_id
1 'polypeptide(L)' 'MENNNRCVFSLSGVTGMLIATVLLLAILVVLTIWGLKAQQEVMQKPYSLKDAQSVKMFGSKEQDHRSIKEAQ' A
#
# COMPACT_ATOMS: atom_id res chain seq x y z
N MET A 1 -8.03 -28.32 49.44
CA MET A 1 -7.73 -28.02 48.02
C MET A 1 -7.49 -26.53 47.92
N GLU A 2 -6.23 -26.12 47.80
CA GLU A 2 -5.87 -24.69 47.69
C GLU A 2 -6.22 -24.21 46.28
N ASN A 3 -7.21 -23.32 46.19
CA ASN A 3 -7.56 -22.70 44.93
C ASN A 3 -6.59 -21.56 44.65
N ASN A 4 -5.56 -21.88 43.86
CA ASN A 4 -4.64 -20.93 43.24
C ASN A 4 -5.41 -20.14 42.17
N ASN A 5 -6.35 -19.29 42.60
CA ASN A 5 -7.01 -18.30 41.75
C ASN A 5 -5.90 -17.46 41.10
N ARG A 6 -5.51 -17.91 39.91
CA ARG A 6 -4.46 -17.39 39.06
C ARG A 6 -4.62 -15.90 39.03
N CYS A 7 -3.66 -15.19 39.61
CA CYS A 7 -3.63 -13.74 39.61
C CYS A 7 -3.70 -13.28 38.15
N VAL A 8 -4.89 -12.83 37.75
CA VAL A 8 -5.21 -12.32 36.41
C VAL A 8 -4.33 -11.11 36.09
N PHE A 9 -3.75 -10.48 37.11
CA PHE A 9 -2.83 -9.35 37.05
C PHE A 9 -1.35 -9.71 37.32
N SER A 10 -0.98 -10.99 37.31
CA SER A 10 0.44 -11.36 37.29
C SER A 10 1.08 -11.00 35.95
N LEU A 11 2.40 -10.84 35.91
CA LEU A 11 3.15 -10.50 34.68
C LEU A 11 2.88 -11.50 33.54
N SER A 12 2.53 -12.74 33.88
CA SER A 12 2.15 -13.81 32.94
C SER A 12 0.65 -13.84 32.58
N GLY A 13 -0.13 -12.89 33.10
CA GLY A 13 -1.58 -12.76 32.91
C GLY A 13 -1.97 -11.61 31.98
N VAL A 14 -3.07 -10.93 32.29
CA VAL A 14 -3.65 -9.84 31.47
C VAL A 14 -2.68 -8.66 31.36
N THR A 15 -1.88 -8.38 32.40
CA THR A 15 -0.86 -7.33 32.34
C THR A 15 0.17 -7.59 31.23
N GLY A 16 0.63 -8.84 31.08
CA GLY A 16 1.55 -9.23 30.00
C GLY A 16 0.90 -9.13 28.62
N MET A 17 -0.39 -9.50 28.51
CA MET A 17 -1.17 -9.32 27.28
C MET A 17 -1.26 -7.83 26.89
N LEU A 18 -1.57 -6.94 27.84
CA LEU A 18 -1.69 -5.50 27.56
C LEU A 18 -0.36 -4.87 27.14
N ILE A 19 0.75 -5.29 27.74
CA ILE A 19 2.08 -4.81 27.32
C ILE A 19 2.39 -5.26 25.90
N ALA A 20 2.11 -6.53 25.58
CA ALA A 20 2.32 -7.07 24.24
C ALA A 20 1.44 -6.37 23.18
N THR A 21 0.17 -6.07 23.49
CA THR A 21 -0.72 -5.37 22.55
C THR A 21 -0.28 -3.93 22.31
N VAL A 22 0.14 -3.21 23.36
CA VAL A 22 0.69 -1.85 23.20
C VAL A 22 1.97 -1.87 22.36
N LEU A 23 2.85 -2.85 22.57
CA LEU A 23 4.07 -3.00 21.78
C LEU A 23 3.76 -3.27 20.30
N LEU A 24 2.80 -4.16 20.01
CA LEU A 24 2.36 -4.44 18.65
C LEU A 24 1.74 -3.21 17.98
N LEU A 25 0.90 -2.46 18.69
CA LEU A 25 0.30 -1.23 18.17
C LEU A 25 1.35 -0.14 17.91
N ALA A 26 2.35 0.00 18.77
CA ALA A 26 3.44 0.94 18.57
C ALA A 26 4.23 0.62 17.28
N ILE A 27 4.59 -0.66 17.09
CA ILE A 27 5.28 -1.10 15.86
C ILE A 27 4.39 -0.88 14.63
N LEU A 28 3.10 -1.19 14.72
CA LEU A 28 2.14 -0.98 13.63
C LEU A 28 2.07 0.49 13.21
N VAL A 29 1.98 1.43 14.17
CA VAL A 29 1.90 2.86 13.88
C VAL A 29 3.17 3.34 13.18
N VAL A 30 4.35 2.95 13.67
CA VAL A 30 5.63 3.33 13.05
C VAL A 30 5.71 2.84 11.61
N LEU A 31 5.40 1.56 11.36
CA LEU A 31 5.41 0.99 10.01
C LEU A 31 4.37 1.65 9.09
N THR A 32 3.21 2.02 9.63
CA THR A 32 2.16 2.69 8.85
C THR A 32 2.61 4.08 8.39
N ILE A 33 3.20 4.88 9.29
CA ILE A 33 3.73 6.20 8.92
C ILE A 33 4.83 6.05 7.86
N TRP A 34 5.73 5.09 8.02
CA TRP A 34 6.81 4.86 7.08
C TRP A 34 6.29 4.41 5.70
N GLY A 35 5.31 3.52 5.69
CA GLY A 35 4.64 3.06 4.48
C GLY A 35 3.91 4.19 3.74
N LEU A 36 3.20 5.06 4.47
CA LEU A 36 2.56 6.24 3.89
C LEU A 36 3.58 7.20 3.26
N LYS A 37 4.73 7.40 3.91
CA LYS A 37 5.81 8.23 3.36
C LYS A 37 6.38 7.66 2.07
N ALA A 38 6.64 6.35 2.03
CA ALA A 38 7.10 5.69 0.81
C ALA A 38 6.08 5.78 -0.33
N GLN A 39 4.78 5.58 -0.02
CA GLN A 39 3.71 5.73 -1.01
C GLN A 39 3.59 7.17 -1.52
N GLN A 40 3.71 8.17 -0.62
CA GLN A 40 3.75 9.60 -0.99
C GLN A 40 4.93 9.92 -1.91
N GLU A 41 6.09 9.32 -1.68
CA GLU A 41 7.26 9.56 -2.53
C GLU A 41 7.08 8.99 -3.95
N VAL A 42 6.44 7.82 -4.07
CA VAL A 42 6.20 7.19 -5.38
C VAL A 42 5.08 7.89 -6.15
N MET A 43 3.99 8.31 -5.50
CA MET A 43 2.88 9.01 -6.18
C MET A 43 3.29 10.38 -6.75
N GLN A 44 4.27 11.04 -6.15
CA GLN A 44 4.74 12.36 -6.60
C GLN A 44 5.75 12.28 -7.75
N LYS A 45 6.12 11.07 -8.21
CA LYS A 45 7.01 10.87 -9.34
C LYS A 45 6.17 10.66 -10.61
N PRO A 46 5.86 11.72 -11.40
CA PRO A 46 5.24 11.52 -12.69
C PRO A 46 6.16 10.67 -13.58
N TYR A 47 5.61 9.68 -14.27
CA TYR A 47 6.34 8.96 -15.30
C TYR A 47 6.76 9.97 -16.37
N SER A 48 8.05 10.30 -16.42
CA SER A 48 8.61 11.15 -17.45
C SER A 48 8.86 10.32 -18.70
N LEU A 49 8.09 10.58 -19.74
CA LEU A 49 8.36 10.03 -21.07
C LEU A 49 9.54 10.79 -21.66
N LYS A 50 10.76 10.30 -21.40
CA LYS A 50 12.01 10.89 -21.92
C LYS A 50 12.02 10.95 -23.46
N ASP A 51 11.46 9.91 -24.10
CA ASP A 51 11.35 9.81 -25.56
C ASP A 51 9.95 9.36 -25.96
N ALA A 52 8.98 10.28 -25.90
CA ALA A 52 7.61 10.01 -26.34
C ALA A 52 7.54 9.55 -27.82
N GLN A 53 8.49 9.95 -28.66
CA GLN A 53 8.60 9.51 -30.07
C GLN A 53 9.13 8.08 -30.23
N SER A 54 9.83 7.54 -29.23
CA SER A 54 10.28 6.13 -29.23
C SER A 54 9.19 5.18 -28.72
N VAL A 55 8.09 5.70 -28.16
CA VAL A 55 6.97 4.87 -27.71
C VAL A 55 6.22 4.37 -28.93
N LYS A 56 6.56 3.14 -29.34
CA LYS A 56 5.92 2.46 -30.47
C LYS A 56 4.45 2.21 -30.13
N MET A 57 3.55 2.97 -30.75
CA MET A 57 2.12 2.69 -30.70
C MET A 57 1.84 1.37 -31.43
N PHE A 58 1.43 0.35 -30.69
CA PHE A 58 0.90 -0.89 -31.25
C PHE A 58 -0.61 -0.72 -31.44
N GLY A 59 -1.05 -0.58 -32.69
CA GLY A 59 -2.45 -0.35 -33.03
C GLY A 59 -2.62 0.10 -34.47
N SER A 60 -3.87 0.10 -34.93
CA SER A 60 -4.25 0.59 -36.25
C SER A 60 -4.08 2.11 -36.33
N LYS A 61 -3.61 2.61 -37.47
CA LYS A 61 -3.25 4.02 -37.67
C LYS A 61 -4.53 4.86 -37.79
N GLU A 62 -4.49 6.15 -37.47
CA GLU A 62 -5.65 7.04 -37.73
C GLU A 62 -6.12 7.00 -39.20
N GLN A 63 -5.18 6.76 -40.12
CA GLN A 63 -5.43 6.62 -41.55
C GLN A 63 -6.32 5.42 -41.89
N ASP A 64 -6.29 4.35 -41.09
CA ASP A 64 -7.09 3.14 -41.30
C ASP A 64 -8.59 3.39 -40.97
N HIS A 65 -8.91 4.49 -40.27
CA HIS A 65 -10.27 4.83 -39.85
C HIS A 65 -10.88 6.04 -40.58
N ARG A 66 -10.11 6.77 -41.40
CA ARG A 66 -10.63 7.92 -42.18
C ARG A 66 -11.37 7.54 -43.45
N SER A 67 -11.19 6.32 -43.95
CA SER A 67 -11.77 5.84 -45.22
C SER A 67 -13.29 5.72 -45.23
N ILE A 68 -13.96 5.77 -44.08
CA ILE A 68 -15.42 5.60 -43.98
C ILE A 68 -16.19 6.88 -44.36
N LYS A 69 -15.55 8.07 -44.36
CA LYS A 69 -16.25 9.34 -44.61
C LYS A 69 -16.28 9.80 -46.07
N GLU A 70 -15.60 9.09 -46.98
CA GLU A 70 -15.47 9.50 -48.40
C GLU A 70 -16.28 8.62 -49.36
N ALA A 71 -17.12 7.75 -48.83
CA ALA A 71 -18.06 6.91 -49.59
C ALA A 71 -19.51 7.45 -49.57
N GLN A 72 -19.72 8.76 -49.35
CA GLN A 72 -21.03 9.40 -49.38
C GLN A 72 -21.05 10.61 -50.31
#